data_AF-A0A1H9WLL5-F1
#
_entry.id   AF-A0A1H9WLL5-F1
#
_cell.length_a   1.000
_cell.length_b   1.000
_cell.length_c   1.000
_cell.angle_alpha   90.00
_cell.angle_beta   90.00
_cell.angle_gamma   90.00
#
_symmetry.space_group_name_H-M   'P 1'
#
loop_
_entity.id
_entity.type
_entity.pdbx_description
1 polymer ?
#
loop_
_entity_poly.entity_id
_entity_poly.type
_entity_poly.pdbx_seq_one_letter_code
_entity_poly.pdbx_strand_id
1 'polypeptide(L)'
;MRWTRHLVAAATAALLCPPVAALSVTSTPAAAADTVSAPTSAHPYSDPVWSPLHTSAAISCVRTNCRTASGNAYHGNWAIDFTGKRGDPVYAAGAGVFHVGEYRPGCVTTADAIERGTWAWVDHGGGRVTRYHHLDSFVATEGQRVTPATVIGRMGHSGDMYPCTTNYLHFEIRQGGVNGTRIEPKTLAACLPAGRATMPALFGVSSFDSLVKGARSVPVSTTACVGTPWTVTPAQPVLSTRRKDRAVALSWTKPPTGATQVVLTEEVWSPSLGRYGKPVYRYLAGTTAAYTWTGLSNGRTYRFKVATKNAPGASAWSATRTAIPAGLPRAPQSPRFLTAPTRDYVHYGWWKADGNGAAVTQYRAQVRCAKPGGTYGSWREVRVGASTYYTNFRSLTGYRYCQVRVRAVNPVGLSPWSTTSTIRKAT
;
A
#
# COMPACT_ATOMS: atom_id res chain seq x y z
N MET A 1 -68.90 18.28 36.08
CA MET A 1 -67.86 19.34 36.00
C MET A 1 -67.16 19.23 34.66
N ARG A 2 -66.82 20.40 34.09
CA ARG A 2 -66.16 20.68 32.79
C ARG A 2 -67.06 20.85 31.58
N TRP A 3 -66.75 21.94 30.91
CA TRP A 3 -67.52 22.73 29.95
C TRP A 3 -67.12 22.39 28.51
N THR A 4 -68.14 22.47 27.63
CA THR A 4 -68.19 22.80 26.19
C THR A 4 -66.88 23.13 25.44
N ARG A 5 -66.82 22.69 24.16
CA ARG A 5 -66.98 23.59 22.99
C ARG A 5 -67.14 22.83 21.67
N HIS A 6 -68.07 23.33 20.86
CA HIS A 6 -68.50 22.85 19.55
C HIS A 6 -67.50 23.20 18.45
N LEU A 7 -67.33 22.28 17.49
CA LEU A 7 -66.61 22.51 16.23
C LEU A 7 -67.58 23.11 15.20
N VAL A 8 -67.27 24.33 14.74
CA VAL A 8 -67.90 24.96 13.57
C VAL A 8 -66.93 24.81 12.41
N ALA A 9 -67.37 24.18 11.32
CA ALA A 9 -66.65 24.12 10.06
C ALA A 9 -66.85 25.44 9.30
N ALA A 10 -65.76 26.13 8.98
CA ALA A 10 -65.75 27.30 8.11
C ALA A 10 -65.00 26.96 6.81
N ALA A 11 -65.72 27.05 5.69
CA ALA A 11 -65.17 26.94 4.35
C ALA A 11 -64.45 28.24 3.98
N THR A 12 -63.22 28.16 3.47
CA THR A 12 -62.50 29.29 2.88
C THR A 12 -62.28 29.06 1.39
N ALA A 13 -62.74 30.03 0.60
CA ALA A 13 -62.68 30.08 -0.85
C ALA A 13 -61.24 30.27 -1.35
N ALA A 14 -60.87 29.52 -2.40
CA ALA A 14 -59.61 29.70 -3.12
C ALA A 14 -59.73 30.83 -4.15
N LEU A 15 -58.91 31.87 -4.02
CA LEU A 15 -58.69 32.85 -5.07
C LEU A 15 -57.77 32.27 -6.16
N LEU A 16 -58.26 32.26 -7.41
CA LEU A 16 -57.49 31.92 -8.61
C LEU A 16 -56.62 33.12 -9.02
N CYS A 17 -55.32 32.90 -9.15
CA CYS A 17 -54.35 33.83 -9.76
C CYS A 17 -54.15 33.43 -11.23
N PRO A 18 -54.15 34.36 -12.22
CA PRO A 18 -53.95 33.99 -13.62
C PRO A 18 -52.47 33.65 -13.91
N PRO A 19 -52.19 32.82 -14.93
CA PRO A 19 -50.83 32.37 -15.20
C PRO A 19 -50.00 33.49 -15.84
N VAL A 20 -48.80 33.71 -15.31
CA VAL A 20 -47.77 34.55 -15.93
C VAL A 20 -47.15 33.77 -17.09
N ALA A 21 -47.15 34.36 -18.28
CA ALA A 21 -46.50 33.79 -19.46
C ALA A 21 -44.98 33.67 -19.23
N ALA A 22 -44.47 32.44 -19.24
CA ALA A 22 -43.05 32.17 -19.15
C ALA A 22 -42.37 32.47 -20.49
N LEU A 23 -41.49 33.46 -20.50
CA LEU A 23 -40.54 33.69 -21.60
C LEU A 23 -39.57 32.51 -21.66
N SER A 24 -39.66 31.72 -22.72
CA SER A 24 -38.73 30.63 -23.03
C SER A 24 -37.38 31.21 -23.48
N VAL A 25 -36.40 31.22 -22.58
CA VAL A 25 -35.00 31.44 -22.92
C VAL A 25 -34.49 30.17 -23.59
N THR A 26 -34.35 30.19 -24.92
CA THR A 26 -33.60 29.18 -25.64
C THR A 26 -32.12 29.32 -25.29
N SER A 27 -31.64 28.51 -24.35
CA SER A 27 -30.21 28.34 -24.12
C SER A 27 -29.60 27.67 -25.35
N THR A 28 -28.69 28.36 -26.03
CA THR A 28 -27.74 27.72 -26.94
C THR A 28 -27.00 26.61 -26.18
N PRO A 29 -26.86 25.40 -26.74
CA PRO A 29 -26.07 24.36 -26.09
C PRO A 29 -24.63 24.88 -25.99
N ALA A 30 -24.10 24.88 -24.77
CA ALA A 30 -22.68 25.10 -24.54
C ALA A 30 -21.89 24.17 -25.46
N ALA A 31 -20.93 24.74 -26.19
CA ALA A 31 -20.01 23.97 -27.01
C ALA A 31 -19.49 22.78 -26.21
N ALA A 32 -19.58 21.58 -26.79
CA ALA A 32 -19.14 20.35 -26.17
C ALA A 32 -17.72 20.54 -25.61
N ALA A 33 -17.58 20.52 -24.29
CA ALA A 33 -16.28 20.44 -23.66
C ALA A 33 -15.64 19.14 -24.18
N ASP A 34 -14.46 19.23 -24.78
CA ASP A 34 -13.65 18.06 -25.15
C ASP A 34 -13.43 17.20 -23.91
N THR A 35 -14.29 16.20 -23.69
CA THR A 35 -14.26 15.41 -22.46
C THR A 35 -13.18 14.35 -22.59
N VAL A 36 -12.00 14.64 -22.04
CA VAL A 36 -10.99 13.64 -21.74
C VAL A 36 -11.66 12.51 -20.95
N SER A 37 -11.75 11.31 -21.54
CA SER A 37 -12.51 10.21 -20.95
C SER A 37 -11.96 9.81 -19.58
N ALA A 38 -12.82 9.60 -18.59
CA ALA A 38 -12.36 9.24 -17.25
C ALA A 38 -11.58 7.90 -17.22
N PRO A 39 -10.60 7.72 -16.30
CA PRO A 39 -9.90 6.45 -16.12
C PRO A 39 -10.86 5.38 -15.62
N THR A 40 -10.68 4.13 -16.07
CA THR A 40 -11.50 3.00 -15.65
C THR A 40 -10.87 2.25 -14.48
N SER A 41 -11.60 1.35 -13.83
CA SER A 41 -11.04 0.47 -12.80
C SER A 41 -9.94 -0.46 -13.32
N ALA A 42 -10.02 -0.86 -14.59
CA ALA A 42 -8.98 -1.66 -15.25
C ALA A 42 -7.71 -0.84 -15.54
N HIS A 43 -7.89 0.44 -15.87
CA HIS A 43 -6.82 1.36 -16.27
C HIS A 43 -6.91 2.69 -15.49
N PRO A 44 -6.58 2.69 -14.19
CA PRO A 44 -6.81 3.86 -13.33
C PRO A 44 -5.80 4.99 -13.51
N TYR A 45 -4.61 4.67 -14.02
CA TYR A 45 -3.41 5.43 -13.69
C TYR A 45 -2.65 5.89 -14.92
N SER A 46 -1.94 7.01 -14.79
CA SER A 46 -0.85 7.40 -15.67
C SER A 46 0.27 8.04 -14.86
N ASP A 47 1.48 8.12 -15.42
CA ASP A 47 2.56 8.86 -14.78
C ASP A 47 2.18 10.36 -14.61
N PRO A 48 2.61 11.01 -13.50
CA PRO A 48 2.33 12.41 -13.23
C PRO A 48 3.28 13.34 -14.01
N VAL A 49 2.92 13.64 -15.25
CA VAL A 49 3.78 14.38 -16.19
C VAL A 49 3.22 15.75 -16.60
N TRP A 50 2.09 16.18 -16.04
CA TRP A 50 1.42 17.44 -16.37
C TRP A 50 1.62 18.49 -15.28
N SER A 51 1.72 19.75 -15.71
CA SER A 51 1.66 20.90 -14.80
C SER A 51 0.36 20.84 -13.98
N PRO A 52 0.43 21.05 -12.66
CA PRO A 52 -0.77 21.10 -11.83
C PRO A 52 -1.53 22.44 -11.96
N LEU A 53 -1.03 23.38 -12.77
CA LEU A 53 -1.59 24.72 -12.95
C LEU A 53 -1.74 25.03 -14.43
N HIS A 54 -2.89 25.62 -14.78
CA HIS A 54 -3.20 26.13 -16.12
C HIS A 54 -3.31 27.67 -16.15
N THR A 55 -3.31 28.32 -14.99
CA THR A 55 -3.17 29.77 -14.85
C THR A 55 -1.70 30.15 -14.78
N SER A 56 -1.39 31.40 -15.11
CA SER A 56 -0.03 31.92 -14.95
C SER A 56 0.34 31.97 -13.49
N ALA A 57 1.35 31.18 -13.08
CA ALA A 57 1.89 31.17 -11.74
C ALA A 57 3.43 31.21 -11.80
N ALA A 58 4.03 32.08 -11.00
CA ALA A 58 5.48 32.20 -10.94
C ALA A 58 6.10 30.93 -10.37
N ILE A 59 7.13 30.41 -11.02
CA ILE A 59 7.95 29.32 -10.49
C ILE A 59 8.88 29.94 -9.45
N SER A 60 8.42 29.94 -8.20
CA SER A 60 8.99 30.75 -7.14
C SER A 60 10.15 30.04 -6.46
N CYS A 61 9.98 28.77 -6.13
CA CYS A 61 10.93 28.07 -5.28
C CYS A 61 11.28 26.70 -5.84
N VAL A 62 12.57 26.48 -6.03
CA VAL A 62 13.23 25.20 -6.30
C VAL A 62 14.49 25.13 -5.43
N ARG A 63 15.21 24.01 -5.43
CA ARG A 63 16.31 23.76 -4.49
C ARG A 63 17.36 24.89 -4.42
N THR A 64 17.85 25.36 -5.56
CA THR A 64 18.99 26.30 -5.59
C THR A 64 18.61 27.76 -5.37
N ASN A 65 17.39 28.16 -5.69
CA ASN A 65 16.98 29.57 -5.77
C ASN A 65 16.20 30.06 -4.53
N CYS A 66 15.98 29.17 -3.57
CA CYS A 66 15.39 29.48 -2.28
C CYS A 66 16.26 28.95 -1.15
N ARG A 67 16.71 29.87 -0.30
CA ARG A 67 17.50 29.53 0.89
C ARG A 67 16.79 29.99 2.16
N THR A 68 16.94 29.21 3.22
CA THR A 68 16.61 29.63 4.59
C THR A 68 17.51 30.81 4.98
N ALA A 69 17.17 31.50 6.07
CA ALA A 69 18.01 32.57 6.62
C ALA A 69 19.45 32.10 6.96
N SER A 70 19.61 30.80 7.24
CA SER A 70 20.91 30.16 7.48
C SER A 70 21.66 29.74 6.21
N GLY A 71 21.16 30.10 5.02
CA GLY A 71 21.79 29.80 3.73
C GLY A 71 21.58 28.37 3.20
N ASN A 72 20.81 27.53 3.92
CA ASN A 72 20.47 26.16 3.49
C ASN A 72 19.37 26.18 2.44
N ALA A 73 19.30 25.19 1.56
CA ALA A 73 18.17 25.06 0.64
C ALA A 73 16.85 24.91 1.42
N TYR A 74 15.81 25.66 1.02
CA TYR A 74 14.49 25.64 1.67
C TYR A 74 13.80 24.26 1.52
N HIS A 75 13.82 23.71 0.30
CA HIS A 75 13.53 22.31 0.02
C HIS A 75 14.52 21.74 -1.01
N GLY A 76 14.56 20.41 -1.16
CA GLY A 76 15.46 19.75 -2.11
C GLY A 76 14.90 19.76 -3.53
N ASN A 77 15.54 19.04 -4.48
CA ASN A 77 15.07 18.94 -5.87
C ASN A 77 13.66 18.32 -6.03
N TRP A 78 13.06 17.89 -4.93
CA TRP A 78 11.87 17.08 -4.89
C TRP A 78 10.56 17.87 -4.78
N ALA A 79 10.62 19.20 -4.71
CA ALA A 79 9.47 20.08 -4.70
C ALA A 79 9.63 21.26 -5.67
N ILE A 80 8.50 21.81 -6.07
CA ILE A 80 8.41 23.09 -6.78
C ILE A 80 7.30 23.90 -6.12
N ASP A 81 7.61 25.15 -5.76
CA ASP A 81 6.58 26.10 -5.32
C ASP A 81 6.18 27.02 -6.47
N PHE A 82 4.87 27.08 -6.67
CA PHE A 82 4.24 27.96 -7.64
C PHE A 82 3.48 29.06 -6.90
N THR A 83 3.84 30.32 -7.12
CA THR A 83 3.13 31.47 -6.55
C THR A 83 2.12 31.98 -7.57
N GLY A 84 0.84 31.97 -7.19
CA GLY A 84 -0.27 32.36 -8.07
C GLY A 84 -1.33 33.15 -7.31
N LYS A 85 -2.56 33.14 -7.81
CA LYS A 85 -3.68 33.79 -7.12
C LYS A 85 -4.40 32.80 -6.21
N ARG A 86 -4.87 33.27 -5.06
CA ARG A 86 -5.79 32.49 -4.22
C ARG A 86 -7.02 32.12 -5.04
N GLY A 87 -7.43 30.86 -4.99
CA GLY A 87 -8.56 30.34 -5.76
C GLY A 87 -8.20 29.82 -7.16
N ASP A 88 -6.95 29.96 -7.62
CA ASP A 88 -6.53 29.39 -8.90
C ASP A 88 -6.77 27.86 -8.92
N PRO A 89 -7.30 27.30 -10.02
CA PRO A 89 -7.59 25.88 -10.11
C PRO A 89 -6.31 25.05 -10.13
N VAL A 90 -6.25 24.04 -9.27
CA VAL A 90 -5.17 23.05 -9.21
C VAL A 90 -5.67 21.74 -9.80
N TYR A 91 -4.91 21.19 -10.75
CA TYR A 91 -5.22 19.98 -11.52
C TYR A 91 -4.34 18.80 -11.09
N ALA A 92 -4.83 17.58 -11.31
CA ALA A 92 -4.01 16.40 -11.12
C ALA A 92 -2.86 16.38 -12.16
N ALA A 93 -1.67 15.92 -11.78
CA ALA A 93 -0.52 15.88 -12.70
C ALA A 93 -0.55 14.65 -13.62
N GLY A 94 -1.45 13.71 -13.36
CA GLY A 94 -1.61 12.43 -14.05
C GLY A 94 -2.96 11.82 -13.69
N ALA A 95 -3.36 10.77 -14.40
CA ALA A 95 -4.53 9.99 -14.01
C ALA A 95 -4.27 9.22 -12.72
N GLY A 96 -5.28 9.15 -11.85
CA GLY A 96 -5.15 8.47 -10.58
C GLY A 96 -6.36 8.56 -9.68
N VAL A 97 -6.16 8.23 -8.41
CA VAL A 97 -7.19 8.29 -7.35
C VAL A 97 -6.84 9.42 -6.39
N PHE A 98 -7.76 10.36 -6.22
CA PHE A 98 -7.62 11.50 -5.31
C PHE A 98 -7.87 11.09 -3.86
N HIS A 99 -7.07 11.66 -2.96
CA HIS A 99 -7.17 11.46 -1.52
C HIS A 99 -6.94 12.79 -0.79
N VAL A 100 -7.77 13.05 0.21
CA VAL A 100 -7.58 14.10 1.21
C VAL A 100 -6.45 13.66 2.13
N GLY A 101 -5.42 14.49 2.22
CA GLY A 101 -4.36 14.30 3.20
C GLY A 101 -4.77 14.86 4.55
N GLU A 102 -5.16 16.13 4.55
CA GLU A 102 -5.61 16.83 5.74
C GLU A 102 -6.40 18.09 5.35
N TYR A 103 -7.43 18.43 6.11
CA TYR A 103 -8.15 19.70 6.00
C TYR A 103 -7.83 20.57 7.22
N ARG A 104 -7.01 21.60 7.01
CA ARG A 104 -6.61 22.60 8.01
C ARG A 104 -6.55 23.97 7.33
N PRO A 105 -7.67 24.69 7.26
CA PRO A 105 -7.70 26.01 6.66
C PRO A 105 -7.00 27.06 7.55
N GLY A 106 -6.63 28.19 6.95
CA GLY A 106 -6.09 29.34 7.66
C GLY A 106 -4.58 29.34 7.86
N CYS A 107 -4.09 30.43 8.44
CA CYS A 107 -2.68 30.67 8.73
C CYS A 107 -2.22 29.93 9.98
N VAL A 108 -0.92 29.73 10.08
CA VAL A 108 -0.26 29.33 11.33
C VAL A 108 0.49 30.50 11.94
N THR A 109 0.73 30.45 13.25
CA THR A 109 1.47 31.48 13.99
C THR A 109 2.84 30.99 14.45
N THR A 110 3.19 29.73 14.19
CA THR A 110 4.47 29.13 14.56
C THR A 110 5.18 28.52 13.35
N ALA A 111 6.50 28.69 13.29
CA ALA A 111 7.29 28.27 12.13
C ALA A 111 7.34 26.74 11.96
N ASP A 112 7.24 25.98 13.04
CA ASP A 112 7.19 24.51 13.02
C ASP A 112 5.86 23.97 12.47
N ALA A 113 4.84 24.83 12.37
CA ALA A 113 3.56 24.50 11.77
C ALA A 113 3.46 24.85 10.29
N ILE A 114 4.49 25.49 9.72
CA ILE A 114 4.59 25.68 8.28
C ILE A 114 4.59 24.27 7.63
N GLU A 115 3.83 24.12 6.54
CA GLU A 115 3.47 22.84 5.88
C GLU A 115 2.29 22.06 6.50
N ARG A 116 1.85 22.38 7.74
CA ARG A 116 0.62 21.82 8.35
C ARG A 116 -0.61 22.60 7.85
N GLY A 117 -0.87 22.53 6.55
CA GLY A 117 -2.00 23.17 5.89
C GLY A 117 -3.02 22.15 5.35
N THR A 118 -3.99 22.65 4.59
CA THR A 118 -4.87 21.79 3.78
C THR A 118 -4.07 21.21 2.62
N TRP A 119 -4.03 19.89 2.52
CA TRP A 119 -3.30 19.20 1.45
C TRP A 119 -4.02 17.94 1.00
N ALA A 120 -3.79 17.59 -0.26
CA ALA A 120 -4.29 16.39 -0.90
C ALA A 120 -3.18 15.66 -1.64
N TRP A 121 -3.46 14.44 -2.06
CA TRP A 121 -2.55 13.65 -2.87
C TRP A 121 -3.31 12.82 -3.90
N VAL A 122 -2.63 12.46 -4.98
CA VAL A 122 -3.17 11.57 -6.03
C VAL A 122 -2.30 10.33 -6.12
N ASP A 123 -2.91 9.14 -6.00
CA ASP A 123 -2.28 7.85 -6.28
C ASP A 123 -2.24 7.60 -7.79
N HIS A 124 -1.04 7.53 -8.35
CA HIS A 124 -0.79 7.23 -9.77
C HIS A 124 -0.41 5.75 -9.98
N GLY A 125 -0.64 4.89 -9.01
CA GLY A 125 -0.34 3.46 -9.08
C GLY A 125 1.15 3.16 -8.96
N GLY A 126 1.49 1.88 -8.77
CA GLY A 126 2.88 1.43 -8.67
C GLY A 126 3.70 2.11 -7.56
N GLY A 127 3.02 2.67 -6.55
CA GLY A 127 3.63 3.41 -5.44
C GLY A 127 4.06 4.84 -5.81
N ARG A 128 3.67 5.36 -6.97
CA ARG A 128 3.93 6.75 -7.36
C ARG A 128 2.77 7.63 -6.95
N VAL A 129 3.05 8.75 -6.30
CA VAL A 129 2.02 9.70 -5.89
C VAL A 129 2.48 11.14 -6.13
N THR A 130 1.52 12.05 -6.20
CA THR A 130 1.77 13.51 -6.13
C THR A 130 1.12 14.09 -4.88
N ARG A 131 1.72 15.13 -4.28
CA ARG A 131 1.13 15.89 -3.16
C ARG A 131 0.96 17.35 -3.55
N TYR A 132 -0.15 17.91 -3.06
CA TYR A 132 -0.60 19.27 -3.34
C TYR A 132 -0.88 19.94 -2.00
N HIS A 133 0.03 20.82 -1.59
CA HIS A 133 -0.03 21.50 -0.29
C HIS A 133 -0.55 22.93 -0.42
N HIS A 134 -0.91 23.51 0.73
CA HIS A 134 -1.36 24.90 0.84
C HIS A 134 -2.64 25.21 0.04
N LEU A 135 -3.53 24.22 -0.11
CA LEU A 135 -4.81 24.40 -0.80
C LEU A 135 -5.79 25.21 0.05
N ASP A 136 -6.68 25.96 -0.58
CA ASP A 136 -7.76 26.67 0.12
C ASP A 136 -8.98 25.76 0.32
N SER A 137 -9.25 24.91 -0.68
CA SER A 137 -10.36 23.96 -0.70
C SER A 137 -10.09 22.79 -1.63
N PHE A 138 -10.81 21.70 -1.41
CA PHE A 138 -10.88 20.57 -2.33
C PHE A 138 -12.07 20.72 -3.27
N VAL A 139 -11.86 20.37 -4.53
CA VAL A 139 -12.92 20.26 -5.54
C VAL A 139 -13.24 18.80 -5.81
N ALA A 140 -12.23 17.94 -5.81
CA ALA A 140 -12.40 16.49 -5.90
C ALA A 140 -12.78 15.87 -4.55
N THR A 141 -13.47 14.74 -4.58
CA THR A 141 -13.86 13.98 -3.39
C THR A 141 -12.91 12.82 -3.12
N GLU A 142 -12.76 12.43 -1.85
CA GLU A 142 -12.00 11.23 -1.45
C GLU A 142 -12.35 10.00 -2.32
N GLY A 143 -11.34 9.35 -2.87
CA GLY A 143 -11.50 8.17 -3.72
C GLY A 143 -11.91 8.46 -5.18
N GLN A 144 -12.09 9.73 -5.56
CA GLN A 144 -12.45 10.09 -6.93
C GLN A 144 -11.34 9.75 -7.92
N ARG A 145 -11.71 9.20 -9.09
CA ARG A 145 -10.78 9.06 -10.23
C ARG A 145 -10.61 10.41 -10.91
N VAL A 146 -9.37 10.84 -11.08
CA VAL A 146 -9.02 12.14 -11.62
C VAL A 146 -8.10 11.98 -12.84
N THR A 147 -8.08 12.99 -13.70
CA THR A 147 -7.19 13.11 -14.87
C THR A 147 -6.46 14.44 -14.85
N PRO A 148 -5.50 14.69 -15.75
CA PRO A 148 -4.91 16.02 -15.93
C PRO A 148 -5.91 17.12 -16.32
N ALA A 149 -7.13 16.76 -16.73
CA ALA A 149 -8.20 17.72 -16.98
C ALA A 149 -9.09 17.98 -15.75
N THR A 150 -8.87 17.28 -14.64
CA THR A 150 -9.71 17.39 -13.43
C THR A 150 -9.12 18.39 -12.45
N VAL A 151 -9.90 19.42 -12.09
CA VAL A 151 -9.60 20.30 -10.96
C VAL A 151 -9.79 19.52 -9.67
N ILE A 152 -8.72 19.37 -8.89
CA ILE A 152 -8.72 18.63 -7.63
C ILE A 152 -8.86 19.55 -6.41
N GLY A 153 -8.47 20.82 -6.56
CA GLY A 153 -8.53 21.80 -5.48
C GLY A 153 -8.29 23.21 -5.98
N ARG A 154 -8.23 24.14 -5.03
CA ARG A 154 -7.99 25.57 -5.27
C ARG A 154 -6.71 25.99 -4.55
N MET A 155 -5.83 26.73 -5.23
CA MET A 155 -4.62 27.28 -4.63
C MET A 155 -5.00 28.17 -3.45
N GLY A 156 -4.26 28.04 -2.34
CA GLY A 156 -4.50 28.81 -1.13
C GLY A 156 -3.22 29.30 -0.50
N HIS A 157 -3.35 29.57 0.79
CA HIS A 157 -2.27 29.96 1.70
C HIS A 157 -2.34 29.17 3.01
N SER A 158 -3.09 28.06 3.05
CA SER A 158 -3.32 27.34 4.31
C SER A 158 -2.00 26.82 4.85
N GLY A 159 -1.71 26.99 6.13
CA GLY A 159 -0.40 26.61 6.68
C GLY A 159 0.76 27.54 6.31
N ASP A 160 0.48 28.70 5.69
CA ASP A 160 1.42 29.83 5.62
C ASP A 160 1.45 30.60 6.96
N MET A 161 2.54 31.32 7.22
CA MET A 161 2.69 32.14 8.42
C MET A 161 1.73 33.33 8.37
N TYR A 162 1.04 33.63 9.49
CA TYR A 162 0.20 34.81 9.62
C TYR A 162 0.99 36.08 9.24
N PRO A 163 0.44 36.98 8.39
CA PRO A 163 -0.97 37.09 7.99
C PRO A 163 -1.34 36.39 6.65
N CYS A 164 -0.68 35.29 6.28
CA CYS A 164 -0.90 34.57 5.01
C CYS A 164 -0.74 35.45 3.77
N THR A 165 0.41 36.11 3.66
CA THR A 165 0.65 37.05 2.56
C THR A 165 0.94 36.34 1.24
N THR A 166 1.25 35.04 1.26
CA THR A 166 1.66 34.31 0.07
C THR A 166 0.67 33.21 -0.29
N ASN A 167 0.11 33.30 -1.50
CA ASN A 167 -0.67 32.21 -2.07
C ASN A 167 0.24 31.36 -2.95
N TYR A 168 0.36 30.07 -2.62
CA TYR A 168 1.24 29.19 -3.37
C TYR A 168 0.78 27.74 -3.32
N LEU A 169 1.21 26.97 -4.31
CA LEU A 169 1.12 25.52 -4.33
C LEU A 169 2.53 24.96 -4.12
N HIS A 170 2.72 24.20 -3.05
CA HIS A 170 3.90 23.34 -2.89
C HIS A 170 3.57 21.95 -3.47
N PHE A 171 4.23 21.61 -4.57
CA PHE A 171 3.98 20.39 -5.34
C PHE A 171 5.13 19.39 -5.18
N GLU A 172 4.80 18.16 -4.82
CA GLU A 172 5.78 17.07 -4.67
C GLU A 172 5.41 15.85 -5.52
N ILE A 173 6.42 15.09 -5.96
CA ILE A 173 6.26 13.72 -6.45
C ILE A 173 6.98 12.76 -5.49
N ARG A 174 6.35 11.62 -5.18
CA ARG A 174 6.93 10.59 -4.31
C ARG A 174 6.85 9.20 -4.91
N GLN A 175 7.78 8.35 -4.49
CA GLN A 175 7.90 6.95 -4.86
C GLN A 175 7.91 6.07 -3.61
N GLY A 176 7.06 5.04 -3.57
CA GLY A 176 6.80 4.24 -2.38
C GLY A 176 5.59 4.70 -1.55
N GLY A 177 4.60 5.32 -2.20
CA GLY A 177 3.37 5.82 -1.57
C GLY A 177 3.52 7.21 -0.96
N VAL A 178 2.49 7.66 -0.23
CA VAL A 178 2.40 9.02 0.34
C VAL A 178 3.53 9.36 1.32
N ASN A 179 4.04 8.36 2.04
CA ASN A 179 5.20 8.49 2.93
C ASN A 179 6.51 8.00 2.29
N GLY A 180 6.49 7.77 0.97
CA GLY A 180 7.64 7.31 0.22
C GLY A 180 8.71 8.38 0.00
N THR A 181 9.78 7.97 -0.65
CA THR A 181 10.90 8.83 -1.03
C THR A 181 10.41 9.95 -1.94
N ARG A 182 10.75 11.19 -1.59
CA ARG A 182 10.50 12.37 -2.42
C ARG A 182 11.43 12.34 -3.64
N ILE A 183 10.90 12.57 -4.84
CA ILE A 183 11.65 12.50 -6.11
C ILE A 183 11.50 13.79 -6.90
N GLU A 184 12.50 14.10 -7.73
CA GLU A 184 12.54 15.32 -8.54
C GLU A 184 11.44 15.37 -9.61
N PRO A 185 10.62 16.45 -9.67
CA PRO A 185 9.73 16.73 -10.79
C PRO A 185 10.53 17.20 -12.02
N LYS A 186 11.11 16.25 -12.76
CA LYS A 186 12.01 16.56 -13.88
C LYS A 186 11.37 17.35 -15.01
N THR A 187 10.13 17.01 -15.37
CA THR A 187 9.46 17.57 -16.54
C THR A 187 7.96 17.63 -16.31
N LEU A 188 7.35 18.77 -16.62
CA LEU A 188 5.92 18.99 -16.55
C LEU A 188 5.40 19.55 -17.87
N ALA A 189 4.39 18.91 -18.44
CA ALA A 189 3.75 19.29 -19.69
C ALA A 189 2.68 20.37 -19.47
N ALA A 190 2.47 21.20 -20.48
CA ALA A 190 1.39 22.18 -20.57
C ALA A 190 0.82 22.19 -22.00
N CYS A 191 -0.49 22.39 -22.14
CA CYS A 191 -1.12 22.55 -23.45
C CYS A 191 -1.16 24.02 -23.85
N LEU A 192 -0.26 24.41 -24.73
CA LEU A 192 -0.22 25.75 -25.32
C LEU A 192 -1.06 25.77 -26.61
N PRO A 193 -1.42 26.96 -27.12
CA PRO A 193 -2.09 27.09 -28.42
C PRO A 193 -1.34 26.38 -29.56
N ALA A 194 0.00 26.37 -29.51
CA ALA A 194 0.86 25.69 -30.50
C ALA A 194 0.98 24.17 -30.26
N GLY A 195 0.32 23.62 -29.24
CA GLY A 195 0.37 22.21 -28.88
C GLY A 195 1.04 21.94 -27.53
N ARG A 196 1.36 20.67 -27.29
CA ARG A 196 1.99 20.22 -26.03
C ARG A 196 3.42 20.74 -25.96
N ALA A 197 3.72 21.48 -24.89
CA ALA A 197 5.07 21.88 -24.53
C ALA A 197 5.47 21.29 -23.17
N THR A 198 6.77 21.28 -22.87
CA THR A 198 7.30 20.75 -21.61
C THR A 198 8.20 21.76 -20.91
N MET A 199 7.93 22.01 -19.65
CA MET A 199 8.81 22.74 -18.74
C MET A 199 9.78 21.76 -18.07
N PRO A 200 11.05 22.14 -17.86
CA PRO A 200 11.57 23.50 -18.02
C PRO A 200 12.15 23.80 -19.42
N ALA A 201 12.11 22.85 -20.36
CA ALA A 201 12.65 23.01 -21.72
C ALA A 201 12.07 24.22 -22.48
N LEU A 202 10.80 24.56 -22.23
CA LEU A 202 10.16 25.78 -22.74
C LEU A 202 10.94 27.07 -22.38
N PHE A 203 11.69 27.06 -21.29
CA PHE A 203 12.50 28.20 -20.82
C PHE A 203 13.95 28.15 -21.30
N GLY A 204 14.30 27.21 -22.17
CA GLY A 204 15.66 27.01 -22.67
C GLY A 204 16.61 26.35 -21.67
N VAL A 205 16.09 25.68 -20.62
CA VAL A 205 16.90 24.99 -19.61
C VAL A 205 16.45 23.54 -19.42
N SER A 206 17.35 22.69 -18.93
CA SER A 206 17.10 21.24 -18.75
C SER A 206 16.59 20.86 -17.36
N SER A 207 16.71 21.74 -16.36
CA SER A 207 16.22 21.52 -14.99
C SER A 207 15.53 22.77 -14.45
N PHE A 208 14.45 22.55 -13.68
CA PHE A 208 13.80 23.63 -12.93
C PHE A 208 14.77 24.29 -11.96
N ASP A 209 15.76 23.54 -11.48
CA ASP A 209 16.80 23.98 -10.55
C ASP A 209 17.79 25.00 -11.15
N SER A 210 17.71 25.26 -12.46
CA SER A 210 18.48 26.31 -13.13
C SER A 210 17.74 27.64 -13.23
N LEU A 211 16.50 27.72 -12.75
CA LEU A 211 15.66 28.91 -12.87
C LEU A 211 15.95 29.93 -11.76
N VAL A 212 16.10 31.20 -12.14
CA VAL A 212 16.08 32.32 -11.19
C VAL A 212 14.69 32.42 -10.57
N LYS A 213 14.62 32.61 -9.25
CA LYS A 213 13.38 32.69 -8.47
C LYS A 213 12.40 33.69 -9.08
N GLY A 214 11.21 33.20 -9.44
CA GLY A 214 10.12 34.01 -10.00
C GLY A 214 10.35 34.55 -11.42
N ALA A 215 11.51 34.29 -12.05
CA ALA A 215 11.84 34.83 -13.37
C ALA A 215 11.05 34.18 -14.51
N ARG A 216 10.52 32.98 -14.28
CA ARG A 216 9.66 32.25 -15.23
C ARG A 216 8.35 31.89 -14.56
N SER A 217 7.30 31.85 -15.35
CA SER A 217 5.97 31.43 -14.91
C SER A 217 5.51 30.22 -15.70
N VAL A 218 4.68 29.39 -15.06
CA VAL A 218 3.85 28.42 -15.77
C VAL A 218 3.04 29.18 -16.83
N PRO A 219 3.07 28.78 -18.11
CA PRO A 219 2.30 29.45 -19.13
C PRO A 219 0.81 29.19 -18.94
N VAL A 220 -0.01 30.18 -19.32
CA VAL A 220 -1.46 29.96 -19.44
C VAL A 220 -1.69 28.83 -20.43
N SER A 221 -2.45 27.81 -20.02
CA SER A 221 -2.65 26.59 -20.80
C SER A 221 -4.08 26.08 -20.68
N THR A 222 -4.42 25.10 -21.51
CA THR A 222 -5.73 24.44 -21.53
C THR A 222 -5.58 22.94 -21.26
N THR A 223 -6.67 22.19 -21.39
CA THR A 223 -6.67 20.72 -21.34
C THR A 223 -6.76 20.08 -22.73
N ALA A 224 -6.77 20.88 -23.80
CA ALA A 224 -7.10 20.40 -25.16
C ALA A 224 -6.14 19.35 -25.72
N CYS A 225 -4.88 19.34 -25.27
CA CYS A 225 -3.87 18.37 -25.70
C CYS A 225 -3.67 17.21 -24.70
N VAL A 226 -4.51 17.13 -23.65
CA VAL A 226 -4.47 16.03 -22.68
C VAL A 226 -5.09 14.81 -23.33
N GLY A 227 -4.24 13.87 -23.76
CA GLY A 227 -4.69 12.56 -24.22
C GLY A 227 -5.11 11.63 -23.08
N THR A 228 -5.36 10.36 -23.43
CA THR A 228 -5.81 9.32 -22.48
C THR A 228 -4.75 8.22 -22.27
N PRO A 229 -3.51 8.53 -21.87
CA PRO A 229 -2.42 7.54 -21.79
C PRO A 229 -2.71 6.37 -20.84
N TRP A 230 -3.63 6.53 -19.88
CA TRP A 230 -4.05 5.44 -19.01
C TRP A 230 -4.66 4.26 -19.77
N THR A 231 -5.36 4.48 -20.91
CA THR A 231 -6.04 3.41 -21.66
C THR A 231 -5.10 2.36 -22.26
N VAL A 232 -3.80 2.68 -22.32
CA VAL A 232 -2.74 1.79 -22.84
C VAL A 232 -1.77 1.36 -21.73
N THR A 233 -2.12 1.54 -20.46
CA THR A 233 -1.36 0.96 -19.35
C THR A 233 -1.52 -0.57 -19.29
N PRO A 234 -0.61 -1.30 -18.63
CA PRO A 234 -0.73 -2.75 -18.53
C PRO A 234 -2.01 -3.15 -17.78
N ALA A 235 -2.56 -4.31 -18.12
CA ALA A 235 -3.65 -4.90 -17.36
C ALA A 235 -3.20 -5.29 -15.93
N GLN A 236 -4.16 -5.39 -15.02
CA GLN A 236 -3.93 -5.83 -13.64
C GLN A 236 -3.30 -7.24 -13.60
N PRO A 237 -2.13 -7.44 -12.96
CA PRO A 237 -1.54 -8.77 -12.87
C PRO A 237 -2.27 -9.68 -11.88
N VAL A 238 -2.22 -11.00 -12.11
CA VAL A 238 -2.75 -11.99 -11.15
C VAL A 238 -1.62 -12.51 -10.28
N LEU A 239 -1.69 -12.27 -8.97
CA LEU A 239 -0.67 -12.69 -7.99
C LEU A 239 -1.00 -14.04 -7.35
N SER A 240 0.03 -14.87 -7.22
CA SER A 240 0.04 -16.12 -6.47
C SER A 240 1.19 -16.12 -5.44
N THR A 241 0.99 -16.84 -4.34
CA THR A 241 1.94 -16.89 -3.22
C THR A 241 2.13 -18.31 -2.72
N ARG A 242 3.37 -18.68 -2.40
CA ARG A 242 3.71 -19.95 -1.76
C ARG A 242 4.59 -19.71 -0.54
N ARG A 243 4.13 -20.16 0.63
CA ARG A 243 4.90 -20.05 1.89
C ARG A 243 6.22 -20.83 1.81
N LYS A 244 7.25 -20.30 2.45
CA LYS A 244 8.57 -20.93 2.67
C LYS A 244 9.03 -20.63 4.11
N ASP A 245 10.13 -21.24 4.53
CA ASP A 245 10.78 -20.91 5.80
C ASP A 245 11.40 -19.51 5.73
N ARG A 246 10.95 -18.61 6.61
CA ARG A 246 11.36 -17.20 6.67
C ARG A 246 11.22 -16.45 5.35
N ALA A 247 10.33 -16.91 4.47
CA ALA A 247 10.17 -16.37 3.13
C ALA A 247 8.79 -16.67 2.53
N VAL A 248 8.44 -15.94 1.46
CA VAL A 248 7.30 -16.24 0.59
C VAL A 248 7.75 -16.14 -0.85
N ALA A 249 7.52 -17.19 -1.63
CA ALA A 249 7.69 -17.14 -3.08
C ALA A 249 6.44 -16.55 -3.73
N LEU A 250 6.63 -15.53 -4.56
CA LEU A 250 5.61 -14.82 -5.31
C LEU A 250 5.78 -15.13 -6.80
N SER A 251 4.67 -15.31 -7.49
CA SER A 251 4.63 -15.42 -8.96
C SER A 251 3.39 -14.74 -9.48
N TRP A 252 3.47 -14.16 -10.66
CA TRP A 252 2.36 -13.45 -11.28
C TRP A 252 2.28 -13.69 -12.79
N THR A 253 1.16 -13.28 -13.39
CA THR A 253 0.97 -13.29 -14.85
C THR A 253 2.14 -12.61 -15.56
N LYS A 254 2.63 -13.23 -16.63
CA LYS A 254 3.73 -12.70 -17.44
C LYS A 254 3.49 -11.23 -17.78
N PRO A 255 4.43 -10.32 -17.47
CA PRO A 255 4.32 -8.92 -17.89
C PRO A 255 4.16 -8.79 -19.41
N PRO A 256 3.33 -7.86 -19.91
CA PRO A 256 3.16 -7.64 -21.34
C PRO A 256 4.44 -7.05 -21.98
N THR A 257 4.55 -7.18 -23.30
CA THR A 257 5.59 -6.51 -24.08
C THR A 257 5.57 -5.00 -23.85
N GLY A 258 6.75 -4.39 -23.71
CA GLY A 258 6.88 -2.95 -23.41
C GLY A 258 6.73 -2.60 -21.91
N ALA A 259 6.52 -3.60 -21.03
CA ALA A 259 6.66 -3.39 -19.60
C ALA A 259 8.10 -2.97 -19.26
N THR A 260 8.24 -1.87 -18.54
CA THR A 260 9.53 -1.30 -18.13
C THR A 260 9.87 -1.70 -16.69
N GLN A 261 8.87 -1.97 -15.87
CA GLN A 261 9.06 -2.23 -14.44
C GLN A 261 7.95 -3.11 -13.86
N VAL A 262 8.29 -3.89 -12.84
CA VAL A 262 7.33 -4.55 -11.95
C VAL A 262 7.51 -4.00 -10.54
N VAL A 263 6.41 -3.67 -9.88
CA VAL A 263 6.40 -3.15 -8.51
C VAL A 263 5.72 -4.16 -7.59
N LEU A 264 6.37 -4.51 -6.49
CA LEU A 264 5.82 -5.36 -5.45
C LEU A 264 5.69 -4.58 -4.15
N THR A 265 4.68 -4.92 -3.36
CA THR A 265 4.58 -4.48 -1.97
C THR A 265 4.59 -5.67 -1.02
N GLU A 266 5.21 -5.50 0.14
CA GLU A 266 5.02 -6.34 1.32
C GLU A 266 4.54 -5.47 2.46
N GLU A 267 3.49 -5.91 3.14
CA GLU A 267 2.96 -5.23 4.31
C GLU A 267 2.76 -6.25 5.42
N VAL A 268 3.35 -5.95 6.59
CA VAL A 268 3.07 -6.72 7.80
C VAL A 268 1.66 -6.41 8.28
N TRP A 269 0.83 -7.43 8.35
CA TRP A 269 -0.49 -7.28 8.94
C TRP A 269 -0.41 -7.40 10.47
N SER A 270 -0.76 -6.33 11.17
CA SER A 270 -1.02 -6.30 12.60
C SER A 270 -1.55 -4.93 13.03
N PRO A 271 -2.79 -4.78 13.50
CA PRO A 271 -3.35 -3.46 13.82
C PRO A 271 -2.59 -2.72 14.94
N SER A 272 -1.85 -3.43 15.78
CA SER A 272 -1.12 -2.90 16.94
C SER A 272 0.34 -2.53 16.68
N LEU A 273 0.89 -2.78 15.49
CA LEU A 273 2.29 -2.45 15.21
C LEU A 273 2.39 -1.09 14.55
N GLY A 274 3.37 -0.27 14.94
CA GLY A 274 3.64 1.02 14.26
C GLY A 274 4.02 0.92 12.77
N ARG A 275 4.33 -0.30 12.28
CA ARG A 275 4.56 -0.61 10.87
C ARG A 275 3.30 -1.05 10.10
N TYR A 276 2.16 -1.16 10.78
CA TYR A 276 0.89 -1.46 10.15
C TYR A 276 0.54 -0.41 9.09
N GLY A 277 0.00 -0.84 7.95
CA GLY A 277 -0.36 0.07 6.87
C GLY A 277 0.83 0.74 6.17
N LYS A 278 2.07 0.35 6.50
CA LYS A 278 3.30 0.89 5.88
C LYS A 278 3.96 -0.17 5.00
N PRO A 279 3.59 -0.29 3.71
CA PRO A 279 4.17 -1.27 2.82
C PRO A 279 5.64 -0.96 2.49
N VAL A 280 6.44 -2.01 2.39
CA VAL A 280 7.77 -1.99 1.78
C VAL A 280 7.62 -2.21 0.28
N TYR A 281 8.27 -1.38 -0.53
CA TYR A 281 8.22 -1.46 -1.99
C TYR A 281 9.47 -2.13 -2.55
N ARG A 282 9.29 -2.97 -3.57
CA ARG A 282 10.37 -3.56 -4.36
C ARG A 282 10.11 -3.27 -5.84
N TYR A 283 11.15 -2.83 -6.53
CA TYR A 283 11.12 -2.53 -7.95
C TYR A 283 11.99 -3.54 -8.70
N LEU A 284 11.44 -4.16 -9.73
CA LEU A 284 12.08 -5.20 -10.53
C LEU A 284 12.02 -4.83 -12.02
N ALA A 285 12.87 -5.48 -12.83
CA ALA A 285 12.84 -5.33 -14.28
C ALA A 285 11.48 -5.74 -14.85
N GLY A 286 11.00 -5.03 -15.87
CA GLY A 286 9.69 -5.24 -16.49
C GLY A 286 9.43 -6.65 -17.05
N THR A 287 10.47 -7.46 -17.25
CA THR A 287 10.36 -8.86 -17.70
C THR A 287 10.21 -9.88 -16.57
N THR A 288 10.28 -9.44 -15.31
CA THR A 288 10.26 -10.34 -14.14
C THR A 288 8.85 -10.85 -13.86
N ALA A 289 8.69 -12.16 -13.70
CA ALA A 289 7.40 -12.81 -13.41
C ALA A 289 7.33 -13.52 -12.04
N ALA A 290 8.43 -13.53 -11.28
CA ALA A 290 8.48 -14.16 -9.96
C ALA A 290 9.53 -13.49 -9.06
N TYR A 291 9.32 -13.59 -7.75
CA TYR A 291 10.25 -13.07 -6.73
C TYR A 291 10.09 -13.83 -5.43
N THR A 292 11.17 -14.14 -4.72
CA THR A 292 11.09 -14.69 -3.35
C THR A 292 11.41 -13.59 -2.35
N TRP A 293 10.41 -13.22 -1.54
CA TRP A 293 10.59 -12.30 -0.43
C TRP A 293 11.19 -13.05 0.75
N THR A 294 12.41 -12.73 1.15
CA THR A 294 13.15 -13.36 2.25
C THR A 294 13.20 -12.45 3.48
N GLY A 295 13.76 -12.96 4.60
CA GLY A 295 13.90 -12.18 5.83
C GLY A 295 12.60 -12.00 6.62
N LEU A 296 11.58 -12.83 6.33
CA LEU A 296 10.28 -12.76 6.99
C LEU A 296 10.28 -13.57 8.28
N SER A 297 9.42 -13.21 9.22
CA SER A 297 9.20 -13.96 10.46
C SER A 297 8.14 -15.05 10.23
N ASN A 298 8.47 -16.28 10.60
CA ASN A 298 7.51 -17.37 10.57
C ASN A 298 6.34 -17.11 11.54
N GLY A 299 5.13 -17.50 11.14
CA GLY A 299 3.90 -17.30 11.92
C GLY A 299 3.34 -15.88 11.87
N ARG A 300 4.04 -14.93 11.23
CA ARG A 300 3.50 -13.58 11.00
C ARG A 300 2.74 -13.52 9.67
N THR A 301 1.63 -12.81 9.67
CA THR A 301 0.81 -12.56 8.48
C THR A 301 1.38 -11.42 7.66
N TYR A 302 1.60 -11.67 6.37
CA TYR A 302 2.08 -10.70 5.40
C TYR A 302 1.09 -10.56 4.24
N ARG A 303 0.93 -9.35 3.73
CA ARG A 303 0.11 -9.02 2.57
C ARG A 303 1.00 -8.56 1.41
N PHE A 304 0.71 -9.06 0.22
CA PHE A 304 1.47 -8.77 -1.00
C PHE A 304 0.55 -8.28 -2.10
N LYS A 305 1.05 -7.33 -2.90
CA LYS A 305 0.44 -6.86 -4.15
C LYS A 305 1.53 -6.71 -5.20
N VAL A 306 1.14 -6.82 -6.46
CA VAL A 306 2.02 -6.57 -7.62
C VAL A 306 1.32 -5.65 -8.62
N ALA A 307 2.08 -4.76 -9.24
CA ALA A 307 1.66 -3.98 -10.39
C ALA A 307 2.75 -4.02 -11.46
N THR A 308 2.36 -3.85 -12.72
CA THR A 308 3.29 -3.75 -13.85
C THR A 308 3.19 -2.36 -14.44
N LYS A 309 4.32 -1.80 -14.87
CA LYS A 309 4.40 -0.46 -15.44
C LYS A 309 5.00 -0.50 -16.84
N ASN A 310 4.47 0.33 -17.73
CA ASN A 310 5.07 0.68 -19.02
C ASN A 310 5.34 2.20 -19.06
N ALA A 311 5.66 2.75 -20.23
CA ALA A 311 5.97 4.18 -20.37
C ALA A 311 4.79 5.11 -19.97
N PRO A 312 3.52 4.84 -20.38
CA PRO A 312 2.36 5.60 -19.92
C PRO A 312 2.09 5.59 -18.41
N GLY A 313 2.35 4.47 -17.72
CA GLY A 313 2.08 4.36 -16.29
C GLY A 313 1.95 2.93 -15.78
N ALA A 314 1.52 2.81 -14.53
CA ALA A 314 1.30 1.53 -13.86
C ALA A 314 -0.10 0.96 -14.11
N SER A 315 -0.22 -0.37 -14.04
CA SER A 315 -1.50 -1.07 -13.94
C SER A 315 -2.19 -0.80 -12.62
N ALA A 316 -3.46 -1.20 -12.51
CA ALA A 316 -4.06 -1.48 -11.21
C ALA A 316 -3.20 -2.49 -10.41
N TRP A 317 -3.18 -2.36 -9.09
CA TRP A 317 -2.58 -3.36 -8.20
C TRP A 317 -3.34 -4.68 -8.32
N SER A 318 -2.64 -5.82 -8.30
CA SER A 318 -3.27 -7.14 -8.14
C SER A 318 -4.17 -7.19 -6.90
N ALA A 319 -5.10 -8.15 -6.88
CA ALA A 319 -5.75 -8.53 -5.63
C ALA A 319 -4.69 -8.83 -4.55
N THR A 320 -4.94 -8.36 -3.33
CA THR A 320 -4.04 -8.61 -2.19
C THR A 320 -3.98 -10.10 -1.89
N ARG A 321 -2.77 -10.65 -1.81
CA ARG A 321 -2.54 -12.02 -1.36
C ARG A 321 -1.92 -12.04 0.02
N THR A 322 -2.43 -12.91 0.87
CA THR A 322 -1.95 -13.08 2.24
C THR A 322 -1.15 -14.38 2.36
N ALA A 323 0.00 -14.33 3.01
CA ALA A 323 0.80 -15.51 3.30
C ALA A 323 1.39 -15.45 4.71
N ILE A 324 1.56 -16.63 5.31
CA ILE A 324 2.19 -16.82 6.61
C ILE A 324 3.41 -17.73 6.38
N PRO A 325 4.65 -17.20 6.44
CA PRO A 325 5.85 -18.01 6.36
C PRO A 325 5.86 -19.06 7.47
N ALA A 326 6.36 -20.25 7.15
CA ALA A 326 6.49 -21.34 8.11
C ALA A 326 7.61 -22.27 7.67
N GLY A 327 8.34 -22.80 8.64
CA GLY A 327 9.35 -23.83 8.43
C GLY A 327 8.92 -25.17 8.98
N LEU A 328 9.83 -26.14 8.93
CA LEU A 328 9.66 -27.40 9.66
C LEU A 328 9.57 -27.11 11.17
N PRO A 329 8.81 -27.91 11.95
CA PRO A 329 8.78 -27.74 13.40
C PRO A 329 10.16 -27.92 14.00
N ARG A 330 10.37 -27.39 15.21
CA ARG A 330 11.53 -27.72 16.03
C ARG A 330 11.42 -29.16 16.53
N ALA A 331 12.57 -29.81 16.73
CA ALA A 331 12.58 -31.11 17.39
C ALA A 331 11.95 -30.96 18.80
N PRO A 332 11.06 -31.86 19.22
CA PRO A 332 10.48 -31.78 20.56
C PRO A 332 11.57 -31.94 21.62
N GLN A 333 11.50 -31.17 22.70
CA GLN A 333 12.37 -31.39 23.86
C GLN A 333 11.93 -32.69 24.55
N SER A 334 12.85 -33.65 24.68
CA SER A 334 12.58 -34.96 25.26
C SER A 334 13.82 -35.52 25.97
N PRO A 335 13.65 -36.40 26.97
CA PRO A 335 12.38 -36.83 27.53
C PRO A 335 11.85 -35.80 28.55
N ARG A 336 10.53 -35.61 28.60
CA ARG A 336 9.85 -34.98 29.75
C ARG A 336 9.73 -35.99 30.89
N PHE A 337 9.45 -37.23 30.54
CA PHE A 337 9.54 -38.40 31.41
C PHE A 337 9.90 -39.61 30.56
N LEU A 338 10.63 -40.55 31.15
CA LEU A 338 11.00 -41.81 30.55
C LEU A 338 11.08 -42.87 31.65
N THR A 339 10.10 -43.77 31.71
CA THR A 339 10.01 -44.80 32.74
C THR A 339 9.70 -46.18 32.13
N ALA A 340 10.15 -47.24 32.79
CA ALA A 340 9.91 -48.62 32.39
C ALA A 340 9.55 -49.48 33.62
N PRO A 341 8.40 -49.20 34.28
CA PRO A 341 8.01 -49.85 35.54
C PRO A 341 7.78 -51.36 35.44
N THR A 342 7.46 -51.88 34.26
CA THR A 342 7.24 -53.31 34.04
C THR A 342 8.12 -53.84 32.90
N ARG A 343 8.35 -55.16 32.89
CA ARG A 343 9.18 -55.86 31.91
C ARG A 343 8.68 -55.79 30.46
N ASP A 344 7.48 -55.30 30.19
CA ASP A 344 6.84 -55.24 28.86
C ASP A 344 6.58 -53.81 28.35
N TYR A 345 6.89 -52.79 29.15
CA TYR A 345 6.38 -51.43 28.98
C TYR A 345 7.48 -50.34 29.04
N VAL A 346 7.32 -49.28 28.24
CA VAL A 346 8.06 -48.01 28.34
C VAL A 346 7.09 -46.84 28.18
N HIS A 347 7.02 -45.97 29.19
CA HIS A 347 6.32 -44.69 29.13
C HIS A 347 7.28 -43.60 28.67
N TYR A 348 6.97 -42.92 27.58
CA TYR A 348 7.83 -41.89 27.01
C TYR A 348 7.04 -40.61 26.76
N GLY A 349 7.49 -39.51 27.35
CA GLY A 349 6.89 -38.19 27.22
C GLY A 349 7.87 -37.15 26.70
N TRP A 350 7.32 -36.08 26.14
CA TRP A 350 8.07 -34.93 25.62
C TRP A 350 7.31 -33.64 25.91
N TRP A 351 7.95 -32.50 25.63
CA TRP A 351 7.32 -31.19 25.66
C TRP A 351 6.74 -30.83 24.29
N LYS A 352 5.73 -29.94 24.28
CA LYS A 352 5.16 -29.41 23.04
C LYS A 352 6.26 -28.79 22.18
N ALA A 353 6.36 -29.21 20.92
CA ALA A 353 7.28 -28.63 19.96
C ALA A 353 6.80 -27.26 19.47
N ASP A 354 7.75 -26.37 19.21
CA ASP A 354 7.51 -25.16 18.44
C ASP A 354 7.22 -25.54 16.98
N GLY A 355 6.04 -25.13 16.50
CA GLY A 355 5.59 -25.37 15.13
C GLY A 355 6.28 -24.52 14.06
N ASN A 356 7.11 -23.55 14.46
CA ASN A 356 7.88 -22.69 13.58
C ASN A 356 7.00 -21.98 12.52
N GLY A 357 5.91 -21.37 12.99
CA GLY A 357 4.96 -20.61 12.17
C GLY A 357 3.80 -21.39 11.56
N ALA A 358 3.75 -22.71 11.73
CA ALA A 358 2.56 -23.50 11.43
C ALA A 358 2.28 -24.47 12.59
N ALA A 359 1.01 -24.68 12.93
CA ALA A 359 0.64 -25.55 14.04
C ALA A 359 1.17 -26.98 13.83
N VAL A 360 1.72 -27.57 14.90
CA VAL A 360 2.02 -29.01 14.93
C VAL A 360 0.70 -29.76 14.82
N THR A 361 0.61 -30.70 13.89
CA THR A 361 -0.59 -31.53 13.64
C THR A 361 -0.46 -32.91 14.26
N GLN A 362 0.76 -33.40 14.47
CA GLN A 362 1.03 -34.74 14.95
C GLN A 362 2.44 -34.85 15.56
N TYR A 363 2.67 -35.87 16.39
CA TYR A 363 4.02 -36.38 16.72
C TYR A 363 4.23 -37.79 16.16
N ARG A 364 5.48 -38.12 15.90
CA ARG A 364 5.94 -39.48 15.58
C ARG A 364 6.96 -39.87 16.62
N ALA A 365 6.66 -40.86 17.45
CA ALA A 365 7.57 -41.37 18.48
C ALA A 365 8.06 -42.76 18.06
N GLN A 366 9.33 -43.06 18.30
CA GLN A 366 9.93 -44.34 17.98
C GLN A 366 10.56 -44.99 19.20
N VAL A 367 10.55 -46.33 19.23
CA VAL A 367 11.27 -47.16 20.18
C VAL A 367 12.07 -48.23 19.45
N ARG A 368 13.27 -48.56 19.92
CA ARG A 368 13.99 -49.80 19.58
C ARG A 368 14.61 -50.38 20.84
N CYS A 369 14.70 -51.70 20.95
CA CYS A 369 15.20 -52.34 22.16
C CYS A 369 16.27 -53.40 21.85
N ALA A 370 17.13 -53.65 22.83
CA ALA A 370 18.22 -54.61 22.77
C ALA A 370 18.03 -55.71 23.83
N LYS A 371 18.24 -56.96 23.40
CA LYS A 371 18.30 -58.12 24.31
C LYS A 371 19.56 -58.06 25.18
N PRO A 372 19.66 -58.86 26.26
CA PRO A 372 20.96 -59.12 26.89
C PRO A 372 21.98 -59.53 25.81
N GLY A 373 23.10 -58.80 25.70
CA GLY A 373 24.06 -58.93 24.59
C GLY A 373 24.20 -57.68 23.72
N GLY A 374 23.29 -56.70 23.81
CA GLY A 374 23.54 -55.31 23.38
C GLY A 374 23.09 -54.93 21.96
N THR A 375 22.71 -55.88 21.11
CA THR A 375 22.25 -55.57 19.74
C THR A 375 20.83 -55.02 19.73
N TYR A 376 20.65 -53.79 19.24
CA TYR A 376 19.33 -53.16 19.07
C TYR A 376 18.61 -53.66 17.81
N GLY A 377 17.32 -53.92 17.92
CA GLY A 377 16.45 -54.17 16.76
C GLY A 377 16.07 -52.91 15.99
N SER A 378 15.18 -53.07 15.00
CA SER A 378 14.63 -51.97 14.20
C SER A 378 13.78 -51.01 15.03
N TRP A 379 13.69 -49.76 14.55
CA TRP A 379 12.80 -48.76 15.14
C TRP A 379 11.33 -49.08 14.85
N ARG A 380 10.49 -49.10 15.89
CA ARG A 380 9.03 -49.14 15.81
C ARG A 380 8.46 -47.75 16.04
N GLU A 381 7.63 -47.24 15.11
CA GLU A 381 7.02 -45.90 15.17
C GLU A 381 5.56 -45.94 15.63
N VAL A 382 5.16 -44.96 16.43
CA VAL A 382 3.78 -44.64 16.81
C VAL A 382 3.48 -43.19 16.48
N ARG A 383 2.24 -42.92 16.05
CA ARG A 383 1.74 -41.57 15.74
C ARG A 383 0.73 -41.16 16.80
N VAL A 384 0.84 -39.92 17.28
CA VAL A 384 -0.11 -39.36 18.24
C VAL A 384 -0.52 -37.94 17.84
N GLY A 385 -1.72 -37.51 18.22
CA GLY A 385 -2.25 -36.20 17.84
C GLY A 385 -1.45 -35.01 18.39
N ALA A 386 -1.71 -33.82 17.85
CA ALA A 386 -1.03 -32.57 18.21
C ALA A 386 -1.05 -32.20 19.71
N SER A 387 -2.07 -32.66 20.43
CA SER A 387 -2.28 -32.40 21.87
C SER A 387 -1.81 -33.54 22.77
N THR A 388 -1.25 -34.61 22.20
CA THR A 388 -0.73 -35.77 22.93
C THR A 388 0.80 -35.70 22.99
N TYR A 389 1.35 -35.56 24.19
CA TYR A 389 2.79 -35.38 24.42
C TYR A 389 3.47 -36.59 25.04
N TYR A 390 2.87 -37.77 24.87
CA TYR A 390 3.41 -39.02 25.36
C TYR A 390 2.97 -40.21 24.52
N THR A 391 3.64 -41.33 24.69
CA THR A 391 3.21 -42.63 24.20
C THR A 391 3.63 -43.76 25.14
N ASN A 392 2.91 -44.87 25.05
CA ASN A 392 3.14 -46.08 25.82
C ASN A 392 3.58 -47.18 24.86
N PHE A 393 4.86 -47.54 24.89
CA PHE A 393 5.36 -48.65 24.10
C PHE A 393 5.19 -49.95 24.88
N ARG A 394 4.40 -50.87 24.34
CA ARG A 394 4.12 -52.21 24.90
C ARG A 394 4.81 -53.32 24.09
N SER A 395 4.62 -54.56 24.51
CA SER A 395 5.16 -55.76 23.84
C SER A 395 6.69 -55.71 23.76
N LEU A 396 7.33 -55.37 24.88
CA LEU A 396 8.78 -55.21 25.00
C LEU A 396 9.41 -56.25 25.95
N THR A 397 8.79 -57.41 26.15
CA THR A 397 9.31 -58.48 27.00
C THR A 397 10.64 -59.05 26.47
N GLY A 398 11.56 -59.43 27.36
CA GLY A 398 12.84 -60.04 26.99
C GLY A 398 13.94 -59.07 26.56
N TYR A 399 13.69 -57.75 26.61
CA TYR A 399 14.69 -56.71 26.32
C TYR A 399 15.26 -56.09 27.61
N ARG A 400 16.56 -55.75 27.59
CA ARG A 400 17.28 -55.14 28.73
C ARG A 400 17.35 -53.61 28.64
N TYR A 401 17.53 -53.09 27.42
CA TYR A 401 17.64 -51.66 27.16
C TYR A 401 16.71 -51.25 26.02
N CYS A 402 16.12 -50.07 26.11
CA CYS A 402 15.35 -49.47 25.03
C CYS A 402 15.84 -48.05 24.76
N GLN A 403 15.85 -47.68 23.48
CA GLN A 403 16.09 -46.33 23.00
C GLN A 403 14.79 -45.74 22.46
N VAL A 404 14.56 -44.46 22.75
CA VAL A 404 13.39 -43.71 22.31
C VAL A 404 13.79 -42.38 21.69
N ARG A 405 12.97 -41.91 20.73
CA ARG A 405 13.08 -40.58 20.13
C ARG A 405 11.72 -40.13 19.59
N VAL A 406 11.50 -38.83 19.48
CA VAL A 406 10.26 -38.25 18.95
C VAL A 406 10.54 -37.13 17.96
N ARG A 407 9.65 -36.90 16.99
CA ARG A 407 9.65 -35.72 16.12
C ARG A 407 8.24 -35.18 15.95
N ALA A 408 8.15 -33.89 15.66
CA ALA A 408 6.89 -33.20 15.38
C ALA A 408 6.60 -33.14 13.87
N VAL A 409 5.33 -32.97 13.53
CA VAL A 409 4.83 -32.81 12.15
C VAL A 409 4.01 -31.54 12.07
N ASN A 410 4.20 -30.72 11.04
CA ASN A 410 3.29 -29.64 10.66
C ASN A 410 3.01 -29.72 9.13
N PRO A 411 2.18 -28.83 8.55
CA PRO A 411 1.91 -28.85 7.10
C PRO A 411 3.14 -28.60 6.20
N VAL A 412 4.25 -28.10 6.74
CA VAL A 412 5.51 -27.94 5.99
C VAL A 412 6.28 -29.26 5.94
N GLY A 413 6.22 -30.05 7.01
CA GLY A 413 6.83 -31.37 7.06
C GLY A 413 7.21 -31.82 8.46
N LEU A 414 8.30 -32.59 8.53
CA LEU A 414 8.77 -33.28 9.73
C LEU A 414 9.93 -32.53 10.37
N SER A 415 9.92 -32.38 11.69
CA SER A 415 11.11 -31.92 12.41
C SER A 415 12.23 -32.96 12.34
N PRO A 416 13.48 -32.58 12.64
CA PRO A 416 14.49 -33.55 13.08
C PRO A 416 13.97 -34.38 14.27
N TRP A 417 14.54 -35.57 14.45
CA TRP A 417 14.33 -36.36 15.65
C TRP A 417 14.91 -35.63 16.86
N SER A 418 14.26 -35.79 18.03
CA SER A 418 14.83 -35.43 19.31
C SER A 418 16.07 -36.28 19.63
N THR A 419 16.86 -35.84 20.61
CA THR A 419 17.97 -36.64 21.15
C THR A 419 17.47 -38.02 21.54
N THR A 420 18.19 -39.05 21.10
CA THR A 420 17.84 -40.44 21.44
C THR A 420 18.15 -40.69 22.91
N SER A 421 17.13 -41.05 23.69
CA SER A 421 17.27 -41.38 25.11
C SER A 421 17.30 -42.89 25.29
N THR A 422 18.11 -43.38 26.23
CA THR A 422 18.19 -44.81 26.58
C THR A 422 17.61 -45.03 27.97
N ILE A 423 16.85 -46.11 28.15
CA ILE A 423 16.36 -46.56 29.45
C ILE A 423 16.65 -48.06 29.63
N ARG A 424 17.11 -48.42 30.83
CA ARG A 424 17.16 -49.82 31.28
C ARG A 424 15.78 -50.24 31.77
N LYS A 425 15.32 -51.41 31.34
CA LYS A 425 14.03 -51.95 31.75
C LYS A 425 14.09 -52.63 33.12
N ALA A 426 12.96 -52.62 33.84
CA ALA A 426 12.76 -53.52 34.97
C ALA A 426 12.95 -54.97 34.50
N THR A 427 13.69 -55.73 35.31
CA THR A 427 14.00 -57.15 35.09
C THR A 427 12.76 -58.01 35.24
#